data_AF-A0A9Q0EAZ1-F1
#
_entry.id   AF-A0A9Q0EAZ1-F1
#
_cell.length_a   1.000
_cell.length_b   1.000
_cell.length_c   1.000
_cell.angle_alpha   90.00
_cell.angle_beta   90.00
_cell.angle_gamma   90.00
#
_symmetry.space_group_name_H-M   'P 1'
#
loop_
_entity.id
_entity.type
_entity.pdbx_description
1 polymer ?
#
loop_
_entity_poly.entity_id
_entity_poly.type
_entity_poly.pdbx_seq_one_letter_code
_entity_poly.pdbx_strand_id
1 'polypeptide(L)'
;MSGEDAPAQQPDAVEQKQEKPSEEPKTESKTESTPAAPAAAAAAEASPAATEKVPEEETFSYRALVLTGYGGYDKVKLQVKKGKPVLKAGEVQVQVKACGLNFADLLGRQGLYDRLPSPPVTPGMECSGVIEAVGEEVTDRKVGDKVMVMSRSGLWQEVAVVPAAHTFLIPEGMSFEEAAALPVNYVTAYMMLFDFGNLRPNQSVLGHTGATEAGGVGIAATQLCQTVKDVTVFGTASASKHETISQGGVTHPIDYRTKDYVEEVRKISPK
;
A
#
# COMPACT_ATOMS: atom_id res chain seq x y z
N MET A 1 -21.91 -20.69 -55.57
CA MET A 1 -23.07 -21.55 -55.21
C MET A 1 -22.78 -22.03 -53.81
N SER A 2 -23.53 -21.77 -52.76
CA SER A 2 -24.83 -21.13 -52.48
C SER A 2 -24.86 -21.13 -50.93
N GLY A 3 -25.20 -20.02 -50.26
CA GLY A 3 -26.54 -19.80 -49.63
C GLY A 3 -26.68 -20.68 -48.37
N GLU A 4 -27.04 -20.23 -47.16
CA GLU A 4 -28.04 -19.25 -46.70
C GLU A 4 -27.59 -18.72 -45.31
N ASP A 5 -27.58 -17.42 -44.99
CA ASP A 5 -28.67 -16.49 -44.57
C ASP A 5 -29.61 -17.06 -43.47
N ALA A 6 -29.46 -16.68 -42.18
CA ALA A 6 -29.94 -15.47 -41.48
C ALA A 6 -31.29 -15.73 -40.71
N PRO A 7 -31.89 -14.79 -39.95
CA PRO A 7 -31.49 -14.29 -38.61
C PRO A 7 -32.69 -14.24 -37.61
N ALA A 8 -32.62 -13.35 -36.60
CA ALA A 8 -33.67 -12.88 -35.66
C ALA A 8 -33.65 -13.55 -34.26
N GLN A 9 -33.91 -12.89 -33.13
CA GLN A 9 -34.78 -11.75 -32.85
C GLN A 9 -34.51 -11.20 -31.42
N GLN A 10 -34.38 -9.89 -31.26
CA GLN A 10 -34.82 -9.19 -30.04
C GLN A 10 -36.33 -8.93 -30.16
N PRO A 11 -37.05 -8.78 -29.04
CA PRO A 11 -38.00 -7.68 -28.99
C PRO A 11 -38.00 -6.90 -27.67
N ASP A 12 -38.05 -5.59 -27.87
CA ASP A 12 -38.99 -4.60 -27.33
C ASP A 12 -39.04 -4.21 -25.85
N ALA A 13 -38.80 -2.90 -25.69
CA ALA A 13 -39.22 -2.03 -24.63
C ALA A 13 -40.76 -1.96 -24.52
N VAL A 14 -41.24 -1.72 -23.29
CA VAL A 14 -42.54 -1.09 -23.05
C VAL A 14 -42.32 0.15 -22.18
N GLU A 15 -42.89 1.22 -22.71
CA GLU A 15 -42.90 2.61 -22.29
C GLU A 15 -44.06 2.90 -21.31
N GLN A 16 -44.07 4.13 -20.76
CA GLN A 16 -45.16 4.89 -20.13
C GLN A 16 -45.13 4.93 -18.59
N LYS A 17 -45.25 6.08 -17.90
CA LYS A 17 -45.92 7.35 -18.28
C LYS A 17 -45.43 8.53 -17.40
N GLN A 18 -45.56 9.72 -17.99
CA GLN A 18 -45.28 11.07 -17.47
C GLN A 18 -46.23 11.51 -16.34
N GLU A 19 -45.80 12.47 -15.50
CA GLU A 19 -46.53 13.72 -15.25
C GLU A 19 -45.64 14.80 -14.61
N LYS A 20 -45.91 16.07 -14.96
CA LYS A 20 -45.24 17.34 -14.60
C LYS A 20 -46.39 18.39 -14.54
N PRO A 21 -46.16 19.68 -14.21
CA PRO A 21 -45.87 20.36 -12.93
C PRO A 21 -47.04 21.30 -12.46
N SER A 22 -46.93 21.93 -11.29
CA SER A 22 -47.62 23.21 -10.95
C SER A 22 -46.88 23.90 -9.79
N GLU A 23 -46.31 25.10 -9.93
CA GLU A 23 -46.87 26.47 -9.99
C GLU A 23 -47.39 27.03 -8.64
N GLU A 24 -46.61 27.95 -8.09
CA GLU A 24 -46.89 28.97 -7.04
C GLU A 24 -48.08 29.89 -7.45
N PRO A 25 -48.71 30.78 -6.60
CA PRO A 25 -47.97 31.92 -6.00
C PRO A 25 -48.61 32.73 -4.83
N LYS A 26 -47.93 33.85 -4.47
CA LYS A 26 -48.40 35.13 -3.84
C LYS A 26 -48.55 35.14 -2.30
N THR A 27 -48.18 36.19 -1.54
CA THR A 27 -47.97 37.61 -1.87
C THR A 27 -47.17 38.37 -0.78
N GLU A 28 -46.49 39.40 -1.26
CA GLU A 28 -45.88 40.61 -0.69
C GLU A 28 -46.51 41.26 0.56
N SER A 29 -45.69 41.97 1.35
CA SER A 29 -45.82 43.44 1.48
C SER A 29 -44.55 44.10 2.05
N LYS A 30 -44.13 45.16 1.36
CA LYS A 30 -43.03 46.09 1.64
C LYS A 30 -43.44 47.15 2.68
N THR A 31 -42.47 47.72 3.39
CA THR A 31 -42.34 49.20 3.44
C THR A 31 -40.92 49.65 3.79
N GLU A 32 -40.42 50.57 2.98
CA GLU A 32 -39.17 51.34 3.10
C GLU A 32 -39.43 52.67 3.84
N SER A 33 -38.46 53.16 4.62
CA SER A 33 -37.75 54.44 4.39
C SER A 33 -37.09 55.03 5.66
N THR A 34 -35.83 55.42 5.48
CA THR A 34 -34.84 56.12 6.34
C THR A 34 -35.01 57.68 6.20
N PRO A 35 -34.21 58.60 6.80
CA PRO A 35 -33.06 58.48 7.73
C PRO A 35 -32.90 59.55 8.85
N ALA A 36 -31.83 59.35 9.66
CA ALA A 36 -30.87 60.35 10.20
C ALA A 36 -30.76 60.52 11.74
N ALA A 37 -29.50 60.46 12.21
CA ALA A 37 -28.95 60.47 13.57
C ALA A 37 -28.65 61.92 14.07
N PRO A 38 -27.94 62.21 15.20
CA PRO A 38 -27.27 61.33 16.19
C PRO A 38 -27.39 61.76 17.68
N ALA A 39 -27.03 60.88 18.62
CA ALA A 39 -26.61 61.29 19.98
C ALA A 39 -25.78 60.21 20.72
N ALA A 40 -24.52 60.58 20.97
CA ALA A 40 -23.65 60.33 22.12
C ALA A 40 -23.63 58.96 22.88
N ALA A 41 -22.46 58.33 22.78
CA ALA A 41 -21.60 57.84 23.88
C ALA A 41 -22.17 56.90 24.96
N ALA A 42 -21.72 55.65 24.93
CA ALA A 42 -21.21 54.95 26.12
C ALA A 42 -20.26 53.82 25.67
N ALA A 43 -19.05 53.83 26.21
CA ALA A 43 -18.10 52.74 26.08
C ALA A 43 -18.64 51.50 26.80
N ALA A 44 -18.67 50.36 26.11
CA ALA A 44 -18.84 49.05 26.72
C ALA A 44 -17.64 48.19 26.33
N GLU A 45 -16.98 47.69 27.36
CA GLU A 45 -15.73 46.96 27.34
C GLU A 45 -15.78 45.73 26.43
N ALA A 46 -14.64 45.44 25.81
CA ALA A 46 -14.40 44.25 25.03
C ALA A 46 -14.59 43.01 25.91
N SER A 47 -15.64 42.23 25.62
CA SER A 47 -15.74 40.85 26.08
C SER A 47 -14.64 40.04 25.36
N PRO A 48 -13.75 39.33 26.06
CA PRO A 48 -12.78 38.49 25.39
C PRO A 48 -13.54 37.39 24.65
N ALA A 49 -13.30 37.30 23.35
CA ALA A 49 -13.81 36.23 22.50
C ALA A 49 -13.54 34.89 23.21
N ALA A 50 -14.62 34.17 23.53
CA ALA A 50 -14.53 32.79 23.94
C ALA A 50 -13.75 32.06 22.85
N THR A 51 -12.53 31.65 23.16
CA THR A 51 -11.77 30.72 22.34
C THR A 51 -12.53 29.42 22.42
N GLU A 52 -13.35 29.18 21.41
CA GLU A 52 -14.04 27.92 21.17
C GLU A 52 -12.95 26.85 21.18
N LYS A 53 -12.89 26.06 22.25
CA LYS A 53 -11.97 24.92 22.33
C LYS A 53 -12.43 23.94 21.26
N VAL A 54 -11.75 23.97 20.11
CA VAL A 54 -11.84 22.92 19.10
C VAL A 54 -11.59 21.60 19.84
N PRO A 55 -12.53 20.63 19.79
CA PRO A 55 -12.35 19.33 20.44
C PRO A 55 -11.00 18.73 20.00
N GLU A 56 -10.22 18.17 20.94
CA GLU A 56 -8.88 17.61 20.64
C GLU A 56 -8.89 16.64 19.45
N GLU A 57 -10.01 15.95 19.21
CA GLU A 57 -10.24 15.04 18.08
C GLU A 57 -10.18 15.72 16.69
N GLU A 58 -10.50 17.01 16.56
CA GLU A 58 -10.44 17.74 15.29
C GLU A 58 -9.04 18.29 14.97
N THR A 59 -8.13 18.31 15.96
CA THR A 59 -6.76 18.79 15.78
C THR A 59 -5.80 17.70 15.31
N PHE A 60 -6.17 16.42 15.51
CA PHE A 60 -5.33 15.31 15.07
C PHE A 60 -5.26 15.30 13.54
N SER A 61 -4.05 15.33 13.02
CA SER A 61 -3.81 15.21 11.60
C SER A 61 -2.53 14.42 11.34
N TYR A 62 -2.50 13.74 10.21
CA TYR A 62 -1.38 12.88 9.84
C TYR A 62 -1.22 12.84 8.32
N ARG A 63 0.01 12.60 7.88
CA ARG A 63 0.37 12.57 6.47
C ARG A 63 0.11 11.19 5.88
N ALA A 64 -0.37 11.17 4.63
CA ALA A 64 -0.55 9.97 3.84
C ALA A 64 -0.16 10.23 2.39
N LEU A 65 0.43 9.23 1.74
CA LEU A 65 0.53 9.21 0.29
C LEU A 65 -0.77 8.64 -0.27
N VAL A 66 -1.33 9.32 -1.27
CA VAL A 66 -2.59 8.95 -1.90
C VAL A 66 -2.36 8.87 -3.40
N LEU A 67 -2.63 7.70 -3.97
CA LEU A 67 -2.74 7.51 -5.41
C LEU A 67 -4.06 8.13 -5.87
N THR A 68 -4.01 9.21 -6.66
CA THR A 68 -5.20 9.96 -7.08
C THR A 68 -5.73 9.54 -8.45
N GLY A 69 -5.02 8.66 -9.15
CA GLY A 69 -5.37 8.13 -10.48
C GLY A 69 -4.24 7.26 -11.01
N TYR A 70 -4.46 6.57 -12.12
CA TYR A 70 -3.43 5.72 -12.73
C TYR A 70 -2.45 6.52 -13.60
N GLY A 71 -1.18 6.11 -13.62
CA GLY A 71 -0.16 6.65 -14.53
C GLY A 71 1.24 6.80 -13.94
N GLY A 72 1.85 7.96 -14.19
CA GLY A 72 3.21 8.30 -13.79
C GLY A 72 3.36 8.61 -12.30
N TYR A 73 4.58 8.98 -11.90
CA TYR A 73 4.92 9.31 -10.50
C TYR A 73 4.12 10.49 -9.95
N ASP A 74 3.67 11.40 -10.82
CA ASP A 74 2.86 12.56 -10.48
C ASP A 74 1.50 12.20 -9.84
N LYS A 75 1.05 10.95 -9.97
CA LYS A 75 -0.24 10.50 -9.43
C LYS A 75 -0.23 10.15 -7.94
N VAL A 76 0.95 10.02 -7.33
CA VAL A 76 1.07 9.83 -5.89
C VAL A 76 1.23 11.20 -5.24
N LYS A 77 0.24 11.60 -4.43
CA LYS A 77 0.19 12.91 -3.77
C LYS A 77 0.33 12.76 -2.27
N LEU A 78 1.13 13.62 -1.65
CA LEU A 78 1.12 13.81 -0.21
C LEU A 78 -0.14 14.57 0.19
N GLN A 79 -0.93 14.00 1.10
CA GLN A 79 -2.12 14.61 1.68
C GLN A 79 -2.04 14.59 3.21
N VAL A 80 -2.73 15.53 3.85
CA VAL A 80 -2.92 15.56 5.29
C VAL A 80 -4.34 15.10 5.57
N LYS A 81 -4.49 13.97 6.25
CA LYS A 81 -5.77 13.46 6.76
C LYS A 81 -6.04 14.09 8.13
N LYS A 82 -7.30 14.35 8.44
CA LYS A 82 -7.76 14.94 9.70
C LYS A 82 -8.64 13.95 10.46
N GLY A 83 -8.64 14.08 11.78
CA GLY A 83 -9.39 13.22 12.69
C GLY A 83 -8.61 11.96 13.05
N LYS A 84 -8.72 11.56 14.32
CA LYS A 84 -8.15 10.30 14.79
C LYS A 84 -8.92 9.12 14.18
N PRO A 85 -8.24 8.12 13.59
CA PRO A 85 -8.93 6.93 13.10
C PRO A 85 -9.71 6.22 14.20
N VAL A 86 -10.91 5.73 13.89
CA VAL A 86 -11.72 4.91 14.79
C VAL A 86 -11.31 3.44 14.61
N LEU A 87 -10.98 2.76 15.71
CA LEU A 87 -10.64 1.34 15.71
C LEU A 87 -11.92 0.51 15.87
N LYS A 88 -12.05 -0.55 15.07
CA LYS A 88 -13.06 -1.59 15.28
C LYS A 88 -12.53 -2.68 16.23
N ALA A 89 -13.43 -3.54 16.68
CA ALA A 89 -13.04 -4.79 17.35
C ALA A 89 -12.07 -5.59 16.45
N GLY A 90 -11.01 -6.12 17.05
CA GLY A 90 -9.94 -6.87 16.38
C GLY A 90 -8.89 -6.01 15.67
N GLU A 91 -8.97 -4.68 15.71
CA GLU A 91 -8.02 -3.78 15.05
C GLU A 91 -7.00 -3.15 16.02
N VAL A 92 -5.86 -2.74 15.48
CA VAL A 92 -4.83 -1.95 16.17
C VAL A 92 -4.46 -0.73 15.34
N GLN A 93 -4.12 0.36 16.02
CA GLN A 93 -3.54 1.56 15.40
C GLN A 93 -2.02 1.51 15.57
N VAL A 94 -1.32 1.59 14.45
CA VAL A 94 0.14 1.60 14.38
C VAL A 94 0.62 2.98 13.95
N GLN A 95 1.48 3.59 14.77
CA GLN A 95 2.28 4.74 14.39
C GLN A 95 3.47 4.26 13.58
N VAL A 96 3.38 4.49 12.28
CA VAL A 96 4.34 4.00 11.29
C VAL A 96 5.66 4.74 11.44
N LYS A 97 6.77 3.99 11.38
CA LYS A 97 8.15 4.47 11.43
C LYS A 97 8.87 4.25 10.10
N ALA A 98 8.63 3.14 9.43
CA ALA A 98 9.13 2.86 8.09
C ALA A 98 8.08 2.13 7.23
N CYS A 99 8.10 2.35 5.92
CA CYS A 99 7.23 1.70 4.95
C CYS A 99 8.06 0.98 3.89
N GLY A 100 7.64 -0.22 3.49
CA GLY A 100 8.22 -0.90 2.33
C GLY A 100 7.67 -0.36 1.02
N LEU A 101 8.49 -0.40 -0.03
CA LEU A 101 8.11 -0.11 -1.42
C LEU A 101 8.38 -1.34 -2.28
N ASN A 102 7.35 -1.80 -2.96
CA ASN A 102 7.37 -3.04 -3.72
C ASN A 102 7.05 -2.81 -5.20
N PHE A 103 7.44 -3.76 -6.04
CA PHE A 103 7.09 -3.72 -7.47
C PHE A 103 5.57 -3.73 -7.70
N ALA A 104 4.80 -4.41 -6.84
CA ALA A 104 3.34 -4.39 -6.92
C ALA A 104 2.75 -2.98 -6.71
N ASP A 105 3.41 -2.10 -5.94
CA ASP A 105 2.97 -0.71 -5.79
C ASP A 105 3.16 0.07 -7.10
N LEU A 106 4.25 -0.23 -7.85
CA LEU A 106 4.50 0.37 -9.16
C LEU A 106 3.47 -0.09 -10.19
N LEU A 107 3.13 -1.38 -10.19
CA LEU A 107 2.07 -1.95 -11.03
C LEU A 107 0.71 -1.36 -10.66
N GLY A 108 0.40 -1.27 -9.37
CA GLY A 108 -0.84 -0.67 -8.88
C GLY A 108 -0.99 0.80 -9.27
N ARG A 109 0.09 1.59 -9.18
CA ARG A 109 0.10 2.97 -9.68
C ARG A 109 -0.22 3.06 -11.18
N GLN A 110 0.20 2.08 -11.98
CA GLN A 110 -0.06 2.03 -13.41
C GLN A 110 -1.44 1.41 -13.75
N GLY A 111 -2.20 0.92 -12.77
CA GLY A 111 -3.47 0.25 -13.00
C GLY A 111 -3.34 -1.20 -13.47
N LEU A 112 -2.19 -1.84 -13.20
CA LEU A 112 -1.86 -3.21 -13.60
C LEU A 112 -1.93 -4.21 -12.43
N TYR A 113 -2.52 -3.82 -11.30
CA TYR A 113 -2.63 -4.65 -10.11
C TYR A 113 -4.05 -4.64 -9.55
N ASP A 114 -4.83 -5.65 -9.96
CA ASP A 114 -6.28 -5.76 -9.68
C ASP A 114 -6.64 -5.86 -8.19
N ARG A 115 -5.66 -6.17 -7.34
CA ARG A 115 -5.86 -6.29 -5.89
C ARG A 115 -5.76 -4.95 -5.14
N LEU A 116 -5.24 -3.90 -5.77
CA LEU A 116 -5.26 -2.55 -5.20
C LEU A 116 -6.64 -1.91 -5.45
N PRO A 117 -7.31 -1.37 -4.42
CA PRO A 117 -8.55 -0.63 -4.63
C PRO A 117 -8.39 0.53 -5.62
N SER A 118 -9.46 0.86 -6.34
CA SER A 118 -9.45 1.98 -7.29
C SER A 118 -9.06 3.30 -6.63
N PRO A 119 -8.27 4.16 -7.28
CA PRO A 119 -8.01 5.52 -6.83
C PRO A 119 -9.31 6.32 -6.59
N PRO A 120 -9.36 7.22 -5.60
CA PRO A 120 -8.28 7.59 -4.69
C PRO A 120 -8.04 6.56 -3.58
N VAL A 121 -6.78 6.14 -3.37
CA VAL A 121 -6.41 5.12 -2.37
C VAL A 121 -5.03 5.42 -1.78
N THR A 122 -4.79 5.09 -0.51
CA THR A 122 -3.44 5.03 0.06
C THR A 122 -2.81 3.68 -0.29
N PRO A 123 -1.74 3.61 -1.11
CA PRO A 123 -1.05 2.36 -1.44
C PRO A 123 -0.14 1.87 -0.28
N GLY A 124 0.69 0.87 -0.55
CA GLY A 124 1.64 0.29 0.40
C GLY A 124 1.14 -0.99 1.06
N MET A 125 1.94 -2.05 0.95
CA MET A 125 1.61 -3.41 1.42
C MET A 125 2.33 -3.83 2.70
N GLU A 126 3.37 -3.12 3.10
CA GLU A 126 4.06 -3.39 4.37
C GLU A 126 4.57 -2.12 5.05
N CYS A 127 4.63 -2.15 6.37
CA CYS A 127 5.27 -1.13 7.19
C CYS A 127 5.74 -1.70 8.53
N SER A 128 6.44 -0.88 9.29
CA SER A 128 6.80 -1.16 10.69
C SER A 128 6.54 0.06 11.55
N GLY A 129 6.24 -0.17 12.83
CA GLY A 129 5.91 0.90 13.74
C GLY A 129 5.62 0.44 15.15
N VAL A 130 4.98 1.33 15.91
CA VAL A 130 4.61 1.08 17.31
C VAL A 130 3.10 1.12 17.44
N ILE A 131 2.51 0.17 18.16
CA ILE A 131 1.08 0.19 18.47
C ILE A 131 0.78 1.35 19.43
N GLU A 132 -0.11 2.26 19.03
CA GLU A 132 -0.55 3.39 19.85
C GLU A 132 -1.94 3.21 20.45
N ALA A 133 -2.79 2.39 19.82
CA ALA A 133 -4.10 2.03 20.34
C ALA A 133 -4.46 0.61 19.92
N VAL A 134 -5.28 -0.04 20.76
CA VAL A 134 -5.75 -1.40 20.58
C VAL A 134 -7.26 -1.39 20.70
N GLY A 135 -7.95 -1.96 19.71
CA GLY A 135 -9.39 -2.10 19.71
C GLY A 135 -9.87 -3.21 20.63
N GLU A 136 -11.19 -3.30 20.80
CA GLU A 136 -11.82 -4.38 21.55
C GLU A 136 -11.46 -5.75 20.96
N GLU A 137 -11.57 -6.83 21.75
CA GLU A 137 -11.29 -8.22 21.34
C GLU A 137 -9.82 -8.57 20.98
N VAL A 138 -8.92 -7.60 20.91
CA VAL A 138 -7.48 -7.86 20.73
C VAL A 138 -6.85 -8.22 22.09
N THR A 139 -6.32 -9.45 22.19
CA THR A 139 -5.80 -9.99 23.47
C THR A 139 -4.30 -10.28 23.44
N ASP A 140 -3.69 -10.31 22.25
CA ASP A 140 -2.31 -10.73 22.02
C ASP A 140 -1.39 -9.56 21.58
N ARG A 141 -1.88 -8.33 21.63
CA ARG A 141 -1.15 -7.10 21.33
C ARG A 141 -1.44 -6.03 22.39
N LYS A 142 -0.48 -5.14 22.63
CA LYS A 142 -0.63 -4.01 23.57
C LYS A 142 0.01 -2.73 23.03
N VAL A 143 -0.43 -1.59 23.55
CA VAL A 143 0.20 -0.29 23.29
C VAL A 143 1.69 -0.34 23.66
N GLY A 144 2.54 0.23 22.80
CA GLY A 144 3.99 0.20 22.94
C GLY A 144 4.67 -0.99 22.24
N ASP A 145 3.93 -2.00 21.80
CA ASP A 145 4.51 -3.10 21.02
C ASP A 145 5.08 -2.58 19.70
N LYS A 146 6.31 -3.02 19.39
CA LYS A 146 6.93 -2.81 18.08
C LYS A 146 6.46 -3.89 17.13
N VAL A 147 5.86 -3.50 16.01
CA VAL A 147 5.26 -4.43 15.05
C VAL A 147 5.68 -4.13 13.62
N MET A 148 5.85 -5.20 12.84
CA MET A 148 5.78 -5.16 11.39
C MET A 148 4.38 -5.58 10.94
N VAL A 149 3.93 -5.01 9.84
CA VAL A 149 2.56 -5.13 9.35
C VAL A 149 2.58 -5.52 7.89
N MET A 150 1.73 -6.46 7.50
CA MET A 150 1.49 -6.81 6.10
C MET A 150 0.00 -6.65 5.77
N SER A 151 -0.32 -5.85 4.76
CA SER A 151 -1.69 -5.56 4.33
C SER A 151 -1.76 -5.50 2.81
N ARG A 152 -2.98 -5.42 2.26
CA ARG A 152 -3.18 -5.27 0.80
C ARG A 152 -2.90 -3.85 0.30
N SER A 153 -3.13 -2.86 1.14
CA SER A 153 -2.95 -1.44 0.84
C SER A 153 -3.01 -0.64 2.16
N GLY A 154 -2.79 0.67 2.07
CA GLY A 154 -3.04 1.59 3.17
C GLY A 154 -1.88 1.77 4.13
N LEU A 155 -0.65 1.39 3.76
CA LEU A 155 0.48 1.47 4.69
C LEU A 155 1.43 2.65 4.44
N TRP A 156 1.31 3.36 3.32
CA TRP A 156 2.06 4.61 3.09
C TRP A 156 1.40 5.82 3.77
N GLN A 157 1.29 5.77 5.09
CA GLN A 157 0.75 6.84 5.93
C GLN A 157 1.34 6.76 7.34
N GLU A 158 1.35 7.88 8.07
CA GLU A 158 1.94 7.94 9.41
C GLU A 158 1.14 7.13 10.45
N VAL A 159 -0.16 6.98 10.24
CA VAL A 159 -1.07 6.26 11.15
C VAL A 159 -1.84 5.22 10.34
N ALA A 160 -1.65 3.95 10.66
CA ALA A 160 -2.32 2.84 10.00
C ALA A 160 -3.22 2.08 10.98
N VAL A 161 -4.48 1.84 10.60
CA VAL A 161 -5.39 0.95 11.33
C VAL A 161 -5.50 -0.34 10.55
N VAL A 162 -5.20 -1.46 11.21
CA VAL A 162 -5.17 -2.79 10.60
C VAL A 162 -5.71 -3.84 11.57
N PRO A 163 -6.22 -4.99 11.07
CA PRO A 163 -6.50 -6.14 11.93
C PRO A 163 -5.24 -6.56 12.72
N ALA A 164 -5.38 -6.87 14.00
CA ALA A 164 -4.27 -7.30 14.85
C ALA A 164 -3.55 -8.54 14.28
N ALA A 165 -4.30 -9.43 13.63
CA ALA A 165 -3.80 -10.63 12.95
C ALA A 165 -2.86 -10.34 11.77
N HIS A 166 -2.83 -9.11 11.25
CA HIS A 166 -1.92 -8.68 10.19
C HIS A 166 -0.61 -8.11 10.74
N THR A 167 -0.43 -8.12 12.06
CA THR A 167 0.75 -7.59 12.74
C THR A 167 1.58 -8.70 13.35
N PHE A 168 2.89 -8.53 13.30
CA PHE A 168 3.87 -9.45 13.87
C PHE A 168 4.83 -8.65 14.74
N LEU A 169 5.14 -9.16 15.95
CA LEU A 169 6.07 -8.50 16.85
C LEU A 169 7.47 -8.45 16.24
N ILE A 170 8.11 -7.29 16.32
CA ILE A 170 9.49 -7.10 15.87
C ILE A 170 10.42 -7.74 16.91
N PRO A 171 11.32 -8.65 16.50
CA PRO A 171 12.31 -9.24 17.40
C PRO A 171 13.22 -8.19 18.04
N GLU A 172 13.72 -8.48 19.24
CA GLU A 172 14.70 -7.62 19.89
C GLU A 172 15.96 -7.47 19.02
N GLY A 173 16.46 -6.24 18.90
CA GLY A 173 17.63 -5.91 18.09
C GLY A 173 17.34 -5.57 16.63
N MET A 174 16.15 -5.88 16.09
CA MET A 174 15.77 -5.51 14.73
C MET A 174 15.28 -4.04 14.67
N SER A 175 15.81 -3.28 13.71
CA SER A 175 15.38 -1.90 13.44
C SER A 175 14.01 -1.84 12.76
N PHE A 176 13.39 -0.66 12.74
CA PHE A 176 12.12 -0.46 12.02
C PHE A 176 12.32 -0.59 10.50
N GLU A 177 13.45 -0.12 9.98
CA GLU A 177 13.80 -0.19 8.57
C GLU A 177 13.95 -1.65 8.10
N GLU A 178 14.67 -2.47 8.86
CA GLU A 178 14.79 -3.92 8.58
C GLU A 178 13.42 -4.61 8.67
N ALA A 179 12.64 -4.29 9.71
CA ALA A 179 11.31 -4.87 9.90
C ALA A 179 10.31 -4.48 8.79
N ALA A 180 10.44 -3.28 8.19
CA ALA A 180 9.61 -2.86 7.06
C ALA A 180 10.07 -3.45 5.72
N ALA A 181 11.28 -4.01 5.64
CA ALA A 181 11.83 -4.65 4.44
C ALA A 181 11.62 -6.18 4.42
N LEU A 182 11.11 -6.76 5.52
CA LEU A 182 11.03 -8.20 5.72
C LEU A 182 9.76 -8.84 5.13
N PRO A 183 8.53 -8.39 5.45
CA PRO A 183 7.31 -9.16 5.18
C PRO A 183 7.13 -9.58 3.72
N VAL A 184 7.06 -8.64 2.79
CA VAL A 184 6.78 -8.94 1.39
C VAL A 184 7.94 -9.70 0.76
N ASN A 185 9.18 -9.26 1.00
CA ASN A 185 10.35 -9.86 0.37
C ASN A 185 10.58 -11.31 0.81
N TYR A 186 10.58 -11.56 2.12
CA TYR A 186 10.90 -12.88 2.67
C TYR A 186 9.72 -13.85 2.59
N VAL A 187 8.47 -13.41 2.77
CA VAL A 187 7.32 -14.30 2.57
C VAL A 187 7.26 -14.75 1.11
N THR A 188 7.45 -13.83 0.16
CA THR A 188 7.47 -14.18 -1.26
C THR A 188 8.58 -15.18 -1.57
N ALA A 189 9.81 -14.88 -1.13
CA ALA A 189 10.96 -15.76 -1.36
C ALA A 189 10.77 -17.15 -0.71
N TYR A 190 10.29 -17.19 0.53
CA TYR A 190 10.05 -18.44 1.26
C TYR A 190 9.01 -19.31 0.55
N MET A 191 7.85 -18.75 0.18
CA MET A 191 6.82 -19.50 -0.53
C MET A 191 7.33 -20.01 -1.88
N MET A 192 8.06 -19.19 -2.65
CA MET A 192 8.60 -19.60 -3.95
C MET A 192 9.61 -20.74 -3.81
N LEU A 193 10.51 -20.69 -2.82
CA LEU A 193 11.54 -21.70 -2.64
C LEU A 193 11.02 -22.97 -1.99
N PHE A 194 10.23 -22.86 -0.92
CA PHE A 194 9.87 -24.02 -0.09
C PHE A 194 8.49 -24.58 -0.41
N ASP A 195 7.46 -23.73 -0.56
CA ASP A 195 6.10 -24.22 -0.80
C ASP A 195 5.90 -24.67 -2.25
N PHE A 196 6.37 -23.87 -3.22
CA PHE A 196 6.24 -24.20 -4.65
C PHE A 196 7.47 -24.92 -5.20
N GLY A 197 8.67 -24.41 -4.92
CA GLY A 197 9.93 -24.95 -5.41
C GLY A 197 10.37 -26.24 -4.70
N ASN A 198 9.84 -26.50 -3.50
CA ASN A 198 10.22 -27.64 -2.66
C ASN A 198 11.75 -27.80 -2.53
N LEU A 199 12.45 -26.70 -2.22
CA LEU A 199 13.91 -26.66 -2.14
C LEU A 199 14.44 -27.70 -1.14
N ARG A 200 15.39 -28.53 -1.60
CA ARG A 200 16.07 -29.58 -0.83
C ARG A 200 17.59 -29.46 -0.94
N PRO A 201 18.33 -30.12 -0.02
CA PRO A 201 19.77 -30.18 -0.14
C PRO A 201 20.25 -30.73 -1.48
N ASN A 202 21.39 -30.24 -1.97
CA ASN A 202 21.99 -30.62 -3.26
C ASN A 202 21.20 -30.21 -4.52
N GLN A 203 20.27 -29.26 -4.40
CA GLN A 203 19.56 -28.70 -5.55
C GLN A 203 20.19 -27.41 -6.06
N SER A 204 19.86 -27.04 -7.29
CA SER A 204 20.24 -25.78 -7.91
C SER A 204 19.05 -24.83 -8.04
N VAL A 205 19.29 -23.54 -7.82
CA VAL A 205 18.30 -22.47 -7.98
C VAL A 205 18.85 -21.46 -8.97
N LEU A 206 18.03 -21.04 -9.94
CA LEU A 206 18.35 -19.97 -10.88
C LEU A 206 17.52 -18.72 -10.58
N GLY A 207 18.21 -17.63 -10.22
CA GLY A 207 17.62 -16.30 -10.04
C GLY A 207 17.74 -15.44 -11.31
N HIS A 208 16.59 -15.03 -11.87
CA HIS A 208 16.54 -14.09 -13.00
C HIS A 208 16.55 -12.63 -12.56
N THR A 209 17.27 -11.77 -13.29
CA THR A 209 17.32 -10.29 -13.25
C THR A 209 16.28 -9.66 -12.30
N GLY A 210 16.64 -9.49 -11.02
CA GLY A 210 15.77 -8.97 -9.95
C GLY A 210 15.52 -9.95 -8.79
N ALA A 211 15.65 -11.26 -9.04
CA ALA A 211 15.65 -12.37 -8.07
C ALA A 211 17.07 -12.77 -7.61
N THR A 212 18.08 -12.01 -8.03
CA THR A 212 19.43 -11.99 -7.47
C THR A 212 19.63 -10.63 -6.84
N GLU A 213 20.51 -10.52 -5.85
CA GLU A 213 20.66 -9.50 -4.80
C GLU A 213 20.55 -7.99 -5.12
N ALA A 214 20.24 -7.60 -6.36
CA ALA A 214 19.87 -6.24 -6.72
C ALA A 214 18.43 -5.82 -6.34
N GLY A 215 17.58 -6.75 -5.88
CA GLY A 215 16.20 -6.49 -5.43
C GLY A 215 15.88 -7.22 -4.13
N GLY A 216 14.95 -6.68 -3.33
CA GLY A 216 14.65 -7.18 -1.97
C GLY A 216 14.32 -8.68 -1.93
N VAL A 217 13.44 -9.15 -2.83
CA VAL A 217 13.09 -10.58 -2.95
C VAL A 217 14.31 -11.44 -3.31
N GLY A 218 15.20 -10.95 -4.18
CA GLY A 218 16.39 -11.70 -4.60
C GLY A 218 17.42 -11.85 -3.49
N ILE A 219 17.60 -10.81 -2.68
CA ILE A 219 18.42 -10.87 -1.45
C ILE A 219 17.82 -11.91 -0.50
N ALA A 220 16.51 -11.81 -0.22
CA ALA A 220 15.82 -12.74 0.69
C ALA A 220 15.91 -14.19 0.20
N ALA A 221 15.72 -14.44 -1.10
CA ALA A 221 15.82 -15.77 -1.70
C ALA A 221 17.23 -16.36 -1.56
N THR A 222 18.27 -15.55 -1.82
CA THR A 222 19.66 -16.02 -1.73
C THR A 222 20.04 -16.37 -0.29
N GLN A 223 19.65 -15.52 0.67
CA GLN A 223 19.86 -15.80 2.10
C GLN A 223 19.10 -17.04 2.57
N LEU A 224 17.86 -17.24 2.10
CA LEU A 224 17.09 -18.45 2.40
C LEU A 224 17.73 -19.71 1.80
N CYS A 225 18.28 -19.65 0.58
CA CYS A 225 19.01 -20.76 -0.01
C CYS A 225 20.21 -21.19 0.84
N GLN A 226 20.92 -20.25 1.48
CA GLN A 226 22.05 -20.53 2.37
C GLN A 226 21.65 -21.30 3.64
N THR A 227 20.36 -21.29 4.01
CA THR A 227 19.86 -22.09 5.15
C THR A 227 19.75 -23.57 4.83
N VAL A 228 19.80 -23.95 3.55
CA VAL A 228 19.71 -25.33 3.08
C VAL A 228 21.10 -25.80 2.64
N LYS A 229 21.47 -27.02 3.04
CA LYS A 229 22.80 -27.57 2.76
C LYS A 229 23.02 -27.77 1.26
N ASP A 230 24.22 -27.45 0.80
CA ASP A 230 24.70 -27.78 -0.55
C ASP A 230 23.79 -27.29 -1.69
N VAL A 231 23.15 -26.13 -1.53
CA VAL A 231 22.36 -25.50 -2.61
C VAL A 231 23.26 -24.65 -3.50
N THR A 232 23.21 -24.89 -4.81
CA THR A 232 23.94 -24.07 -5.80
C THR A 232 23.04 -22.96 -6.31
N VAL A 233 23.47 -21.71 -6.15
CA VAL A 233 22.69 -20.54 -6.61
C VAL A 233 23.33 -19.95 -7.86
N PHE A 234 22.60 -19.98 -8.96
CA PHE A 234 22.92 -19.28 -10.20
C PHE A 234 22.22 -17.92 -10.21
N GLY A 235 22.95 -16.87 -10.55
CA GLY A 235 22.39 -15.53 -10.53
C GLY A 235 22.71 -14.71 -11.77
N THR A 236 21.68 -14.19 -12.44
CA THR A 236 21.86 -13.28 -13.59
C THR A 236 21.88 -11.81 -13.16
N ALA A 237 22.95 -11.09 -13.48
CA ALA A 237 23.09 -9.64 -13.22
C ALA A 237 24.16 -9.03 -14.13
N SER A 238 24.17 -7.70 -14.29
CA SER A 238 25.27 -7.01 -14.99
C SER A 238 26.62 -7.26 -14.28
N ALA A 239 27.72 -7.36 -15.03
CA ALA A 239 29.06 -7.63 -14.49
C ALA A 239 29.44 -6.74 -13.29
N SER A 240 29.06 -5.46 -13.30
CA SER A 240 29.32 -4.52 -12.19
C SER A 240 28.70 -4.90 -10.84
N LYS A 241 27.72 -5.83 -10.82
CA LYS A 241 27.05 -6.31 -9.61
C LYS A 241 27.51 -7.69 -9.17
N HIS A 242 28.42 -8.33 -9.93
CA HIS A 242 28.84 -9.72 -9.69
C HIS A 242 29.50 -9.90 -8.33
N GLU A 243 30.32 -8.94 -7.91
CA GLU A 243 30.95 -8.99 -6.59
C GLU A 243 29.91 -8.93 -5.48
N THR A 244 28.98 -7.97 -5.53
CA THR A 244 27.89 -7.85 -4.56
C THR A 244 27.09 -9.13 -4.47
N ILE A 245 26.62 -9.66 -5.62
CA ILE A 245 25.78 -10.87 -5.60
C ILE A 245 26.55 -12.12 -5.15
N SER A 246 27.87 -12.16 -5.33
CA SER A 246 28.67 -13.28 -4.83
C SER A 246 28.80 -13.21 -3.30
N GLN A 247 28.87 -12.01 -2.72
CA GLN A 247 28.98 -11.80 -1.28
C GLN A 247 27.71 -12.20 -0.53
N GLY A 248 26.51 -12.00 -1.09
CA GLY A 248 25.28 -12.42 -0.43
C GLY A 248 24.86 -13.86 -0.69
N GLY A 249 25.63 -14.63 -1.48
CA GLY A 249 25.48 -16.08 -1.59
C GLY A 249 25.30 -16.68 -2.97
N VAL A 250 25.35 -15.89 -4.05
CA VAL A 250 25.32 -16.45 -5.40
C VAL A 250 26.61 -17.22 -5.69
N THR A 251 26.48 -18.52 -5.99
CA THR A 251 27.61 -19.39 -6.33
C THR A 251 28.15 -19.10 -7.74
N HIS A 252 27.27 -18.81 -8.69
CA HIS A 252 27.62 -18.60 -10.10
C HIS A 252 26.94 -17.34 -10.65
N PRO A 253 27.61 -16.17 -10.57
CA PRO A 253 27.13 -14.94 -11.20
C PRO A 253 27.30 -15.02 -12.73
N ILE A 254 26.26 -14.65 -13.47
CA ILE A 254 26.19 -14.70 -14.94
C ILE A 254 25.78 -13.34 -15.47
N ASP A 255 26.54 -12.79 -16.42
CA ASP A 255 26.14 -11.57 -17.13
C ASP A 255 25.25 -11.89 -18.33
N TYR A 256 23.94 -11.70 -18.14
CA TYR A 256 22.90 -11.94 -19.14
C TYR A 256 22.99 -10.97 -20.35
N ARG A 257 23.78 -9.89 -20.27
CA ARG A 257 23.95 -8.94 -21.38
C ARG A 257 25.03 -9.37 -22.35
N THR A 258 25.96 -10.20 -21.90
CA THR A 258 27.13 -10.63 -22.68
C THR A 258 27.14 -12.12 -22.96
N LYS A 259 26.39 -12.91 -22.17
CA LYS A 259 26.33 -14.36 -22.29
C LYS A 259 24.89 -14.86 -22.32
N ASP A 260 24.68 -15.98 -23.00
CA ASP A 260 23.46 -16.77 -22.86
C ASP A 260 23.48 -17.51 -21.52
N TYR A 261 22.62 -17.09 -20.60
CA TYR A 261 22.56 -17.67 -19.26
C TYR A 261 22.12 -19.14 -19.28
N VAL A 262 21.36 -19.59 -20.30
CA VAL A 262 20.91 -20.98 -20.41
C VAL A 262 22.11 -21.89 -20.64
N GLU A 263 22.98 -21.53 -21.59
CA GLU A 263 24.18 -22.28 -21.90
C GLU A 263 25.20 -22.25 -20.76
N GLU A 264 25.35 -21.12 -20.07
CA GLU A 264 26.23 -21.02 -18.89
C GLU A 264 25.74 -21.89 -17.72
N VAL A 265 24.43 -21.93 -17.46
CA VAL A 265 23.86 -22.83 -16.44
C VAL A 265 24.05 -24.29 -16.83
N ARG A 266 23.79 -24.67 -18.09
CA ARG A 266 23.94 -26.05 -18.58
C ARG A 266 25.37 -26.58 -18.47
N LYS A 267 26.39 -25.72 -18.63
CA LYS A 267 27.80 -26.11 -18.46
C LYS A 267 28.11 -26.61 -17.04
N ILE A 268 27.40 -26.09 -16.05
CA ILE A 268 27.65 -26.35 -14.62
C ILE A 268 26.65 -27.36 -14.06
N SER A 269 25.38 -27.24 -14.46
CA SER A 269 24.27 -28.14 -14.09
C SER A 269 23.64 -28.74 -15.36
N PRO A 270 24.26 -29.75 -15.98
CA PRO A 270 23.85 -30.30 -17.27
C PRO A 270 22.62 -31.24 -17.22
N LYS A 271 22.06 -31.49 -16.04
CA LYS A 271 20.90 -32.38 -15.86
C LYS A 271 19.58 -31.68 -16.19
#